data_AF-A0A6G1X0T4-F1
#
_entry.id   AF-A0A6G1X0T4-F1
#
_cell.length_a   1.000
_cell.length_b   1.000
_cell.length_c   1.000
_cell.angle_alpha   90.00
_cell.angle_beta   90.00
_cell.angle_gamma   90.00
#
_symmetry.space_group_name_H-M   'P 1'
#
loop_
_entity.id
_entity.type
_entity.pdbx_description
1 polymer ?
#
loop_
_entity_poly.entity_id
_entity_poly.type
_entity_poly.pdbx_seq_one_letter_code
_entity_poly.pdbx_strand_id
1 'polypeptide(L)'
;MELVKYAPVDYRILLDKHGEGLVIELTREMKIKPERFYVLKKGSIEDYYPINLIADAVNKLFDLDITEKDIDPREPRGQQIKMILERNQKIRKYWKVDIARYVAERMSSDEIPEEIRKLMEYLKTQSQT
;
A
#
# COMPACT_ATOMS: atom_id res chain seq x y z
N MET A 1 -7.27 23.80 11.45
CA MET A 1 -6.27 23.45 10.40
C MET A 1 -5.50 24.72 9.99
N GLU A 2 -4.84 25.39 10.93
CA GLU A 2 -4.18 26.69 10.69
C GLU A 2 -2.70 26.59 10.30
N LEU A 3 -2.03 25.48 10.60
CA LEU A 3 -0.61 25.25 10.29
C LEU A 3 -0.28 25.25 8.79
N VAL A 4 -1.26 24.96 7.92
CA VAL A 4 -1.08 24.95 6.46
C VAL A 4 -0.94 26.36 5.87
N LYS A 5 -1.23 27.42 6.64
CA LYS A 5 -1.18 28.81 6.15
C LYS A 5 0.22 29.44 6.15
N TYR A 6 1.15 28.93 6.95
CA TYR A 6 2.47 29.55 7.13
C TYR A 6 3.56 28.96 6.23
N ALA A 7 3.39 27.71 5.80
CA ALA A 7 4.13 27.09 4.72
C ALA A 7 3.17 26.12 4.03
N PRO A 8 2.73 26.38 2.80
CA PRO A 8 1.87 25.42 2.10
C PRO A 8 2.69 24.15 1.87
N VAL A 9 2.45 23.14 2.71
CA VAL A 9 3.05 21.81 2.50
C VAL A 9 2.42 21.25 1.24
N ASP A 10 3.24 21.04 0.22
CA ASP A 10 2.78 20.30 -0.95
C ASP A 10 2.47 18.86 -0.54
N TYR A 11 1.27 18.41 -0.88
CA TYR A 11 0.78 17.10 -0.49
C TYR A 11 0.14 16.40 -1.67
N ARG A 12 0.23 15.07 -1.63
CA ARG A 12 -0.44 14.14 -2.53
C ARG A 12 -1.12 13.06 -1.71
N ILE A 13 -2.19 12.50 -2.25
CA ILE A 13 -3.04 11.53 -1.57
C ILE A 13 -3.00 10.25 -2.39
N LEU A 14 -2.45 9.17 -1.81
CA LEU A 14 -2.51 7.83 -2.36
C LEU A 14 -3.71 7.10 -1.74
N LEU A 15 -4.58 6.52 -2.57
CA LEU A 15 -5.76 5.79 -2.14
C LEU A 15 -5.75 4.37 -2.72
N ASP A 16 -6.26 3.43 -1.93
CA ASP A 16 -6.67 2.12 -2.44
C ASP A 16 -7.79 2.27 -3.48
N LYS A 17 -7.98 1.26 -4.33
CA LYS A 17 -8.99 1.29 -5.40
C LYS A 17 -10.40 1.56 -4.88
N HIS A 18 -10.73 1.00 -3.71
CA HIS A 18 -12.04 1.20 -3.07
C HIS A 18 -12.30 2.66 -2.66
N GLY A 19 -11.24 3.47 -2.51
CA GLY A 19 -11.32 4.90 -2.21
C GLY A 19 -11.60 5.77 -3.44
N GLU A 20 -11.72 5.22 -4.65
CA GLU A 20 -11.97 5.99 -5.87
C GLU A 20 -13.23 6.87 -5.77
N GLY A 21 -14.31 6.34 -5.18
CA GLY A 21 -15.54 7.10 -4.96
C GLY A 21 -15.36 8.33 -4.07
N LEU A 22 -14.43 8.27 -3.11
CA LEU A 22 -14.12 9.38 -2.21
C LEU A 22 -13.47 10.55 -2.95
N VAL A 23 -12.84 10.33 -4.11
CA VAL A 23 -12.20 11.42 -4.87
C VAL A 23 -13.21 12.49 -5.25
N ILE A 24 -14.42 12.09 -5.67
CA ILE A 24 -15.49 13.01 -6.06
C ILE A 24 -15.95 13.82 -4.84
N GLU A 25 -16.19 13.15 -3.72
CA GLU A 25 -16.63 13.78 -2.46
C GLU A 25 -15.58 14.77 -1.94
N LEU A 26 -14.32 14.33 -1.82
CA LEU A 26 -13.21 15.16 -1.33
C LEU A 26 -12.90 16.33 -2.26
N THR A 27 -13.08 16.17 -3.57
CA THR A 27 -12.92 17.27 -4.52
C THR A 27 -14.02 18.32 -4.32
N ARG A 28 -15.26 17.91 -4.10
CA ARG A 28 -16.41 18.82 -3.98
C ARG A 28 -16.47 19.50 -2.62
N GLU A 29 -16.34 18.73 -1.55
CA GLU A 29 -16.55 19.21 -0.18
C GLU A 29 -15.30 19.88 0.39
N MET A 30 -14.13 19.26 0.18
CA MET A 30 -12.87 19.75 0.73
C MET A 30 -12.08 20.61 -0.25
N LYS A 31 -12.60 20.84 -1.46
CA LYS A 31 -11.98 21.62 -2.55
C LYS A 31 -10.56 21.15 -2.88
N ILE A 32 -10.27 19.85 -2.69
CA ILE A 32 -8.99 19.25 -3.05
C ILE A 32 -8.96 19.08 -4.56
N LYS A 33 -7.87 19.50 -5.22
CA LYS A 33 -7.80 19.38 -6.68
C LYS A 33 -7.64 17.91 -7.11
N PRO A 34 -8.35 17.44 -8.15
CA PRO A 34 -8.31 16.03 -8.58
C PRO A 34 -6.91 15.49 -8.88
N GLU A 35 -6.02 16.33 -9.42
CA GLU A 35 -4.63 15.97 -9.74
C GLU A 35 -3.76 15.65 -8.51
N ARG A 36 -4.28 15.88 -7.30
CA ARG A 36 -3.60 15.51 -6.04
C ARG A 36 -3.79 14.05 -5.65
N PHE A 37 -4.72 13.35 -6.30
CA PHE A 37 -5.06 11.97 -5.99
C PHE A 37 -4.33 10.99 -6.92
N TYR A 38 -3.73 9.97 -6.31
CA TYR A 38 -3.21 8.78 -6.96
C TYR A 38 -4.03 7.61 -6.44
N VAL A 39 -4.82 6.97 -7.29
CA VAL A 39 -5.69 5.86 -6.89
C VAL A 39 -5.12 4.58 -7.47
N LEU A 40 -4.81 3.60 -6.62
CA LEU A 40 -4.34 2.29 -7.05
C LEU A 40 -5.36 1.65 -8.01
N LYS A 41 -4.86 1.07 -9.10
CA LYS A 41 -5.69 0.35 -10.08
C LYS A 41 -6.32 -0.92 -9.53
N LYS A 42 -5.65 -1.60 -8.58
CA LYS A 42 -6.05 -2.88 -8.02
C LYS A 42 -6.25 -2.77 -6.51
N GLY A 43 -7.40 -3.23 -6.03
CA GLY A 43 -7.71 -3.51 -4.63
C GLY A 43 -6.99 -2.61 -3.62
N SER A 44 -6.20 -3.21 -2.72
CA SER A 44 -5.34 -2.51 -1.78
C SER A 44 -3.86 -2.62 -2.14
N ILE A 45 -2.99 -1.89 -1.43
CA ILE A 45 -1.54 -1.96 -1.64
C ILE A 45 -0.97 -3.40 -1.50
N GLU A 46 -1.52 -4.20 -0.58
CA GLU A 46 -1.08 -5.57 -0.39
C GLU A 46 -1.32 -6.43 -1.63
N ASP A 47 -2.31 -6.08 -2.47
CA ASP A 47 -2.64 -6.79 -3.71
C ASP A 47 -1.62 -6.62 -4.83
N TYR A 48 -0.58 -5.81 -4.60
CA TYR A 48 0.59 -5.67 -5.46
C TYR A 48 1.80 -6.46 -4.98
N TYR A 49 1.83 -6.92 -3.72
CA TYR A 49 2.98 -7.65 -3.17
C TYR A 49 3.22 -9.00 -3.86
N PRO A 50 4.42 -9.25 -4.41
CA PRO A 50 4.77 -10.54 -5.00
C PRO A 50 4.50 -11.70 -4.04
N ILE A 51 3.89 -12.79 -4.54
CA ILE A 51 3.42 -13.89 -3.70
C ILE A 51 4.58 -14.60 -3.01
N ASN A 52 5.68 -14.82 -3.73
CA ASN A 52 6.93 -15.33 -3.18
C ASN A 52 7.42 -14.48 -2.00
N LEU A 53 7.37 -13.15 -2.09
CA LEU A 53 7.80 -12.26 -1.01
C LEU A 53 6.83 -12.29 0.18
N ILE A 54 5.53 -12.49 -0.05
CA ILE A 54 4.55 -12.68 1.04
C ILE A 54 4.85 -13.99 1.78
N ALA A 55 5.00 -15.10 1.07
CA ALA A 55 5.29 -16.40 1.69
C ALA A 55 6.57 -16.33 2.53
N ASP A 56 7.63 -15.75 1.95
CA ASP A 56 8.90 -15.48 2.64
C ASP A 56 8.71 -14.62 3.90
N ALA A 57 7.95 -13.52 3.81
CA ALA A 57 7.71 -12.63 4.93
C ALA A 57 6.97 -13.34 6.06
N VAL A 58 5.92 -14.10 5.72
CA VAL A 58 5.11 -14.85 6.69
C VAL A 58 5.97 -15.89 7.39
N ASN A 59 6.76 -16.66 6.65
CA ASN A 59 7.62 -17.70 7.22
C ASN A 59 8.69 -17.10 8.14
N LYS A 60 9.40 -16.05 7.69
CA LYS A 60 10.49 -15.46 8.48
C LYS A 60 10.03 -14.65 9.68
N LEU A 61 8.92 -13.92 9.56
CA LEU A 61 8.50 -12.98 10.61
C LEU A 61 7.57 -13.62 11.64
N PHE A 62 6.93 -14.75 11.29
CA PHE A 62 5.93 -15.39 12.14
C PHE A 62 6.22 -16.87 12.43
N ASP A 63 7.33 -17.41 11.92
CA ASP A 63 7.77 -18.80 12.13
C ASP A 63 6.66 -19.77 11.71
N LEU A 64 6.37 -19.71 10.41
CA LEU A 64 5.39 -20.52 9.70
C LEU A 64 6.08 -21.18 8.51
N ASP A 65 5.41 -22.18 7.93
CA ASP A 65 5.89 -22.93 6.77
C ASP A 65 4.80 -22.95 5.70
N ILE A 66 4.53 -21.78 5.12
CA ILE A 66 3.63 -21.63 3.98
C ILE A 66 4.42 -21.52 2.67
N THR A 67 3.76 -21.86 1.59
CA THR A 67 4.28 -21.76 0.22
C THR A 67 3.44 -20.80 -0.60
N GLU A 68 3.90 -20.45 -1.81
CA GLU A 68 3.13 -19.62 -2.73
C GLU A 68 1.76 -20.24 -3.09
N LYS A 69 1.63 -21.57 -3.01
CA LYS A 69 0.38 -22.29 -3.29
C LYS A 69 -0.70 -22.05 -2.23
N ASP A 70 -0.31 -21.61 -1.04
CA ASP A 70 -1.23 -21.29 0.05
C ASP A 70 -1.87 -19.90 -0.09
N ILE A 71 -1.48 -19.16 -1.14
CA ILE A 71 -1.95 -17.79 -1.43
C ILE A 71 -2.61 -17.80 -2.82
N ASP A 72 -3.94 -17.66 -2.86
CA ASP A 72 -4.70 -17.56 -4.10
C ASP A 72 -4.53 -16.16 -4.72
N PRO A 73 -3.96 -16.00 -5.93
CA PRO A 73 -3.79 -14.69 -6.57
C PRO A 73 -5.11 -13.96 -6.86
N ARG A 74 -6.26 -14.65 -6.81
CA ARG A 74 -7.60 -14.11 -7.11
C ARG A 74 -8.26 -13.47 -5.90
N GLU A 75 -7.79 -13.78 -4.69
CA GLU A 75 -8.36 -13.28 -3.44
C GLU A 75 -7.52 -12.11 -2.88
N PRO A 76 -8.13 -11.16 -2.14
CA PRO A 76 -7.40 -10.04 -1.54
C PRO A 76 -6.26 -10.51 -0.64
N ARG A 77 -5.02 -10.12 -0.96
CA ARG A 77 -3.80 -10.62 -0.30
C ARG A 77 -3.78 -10.22 1.17
N GLY A 78 -4.21 -9.00 1.49
CA GLY A 78 -4.31 -8.53 2.87
C GLY A 78 -5.24 -9.39 3.73
N GLN A 79 -6.35 -9.89 3.17
CA GLN A 79 -7.28 -10.78 3.88
C GLN A 79 -6.70 -12.18 4.05
N GLN A 80 -6.08 -12.74 3.00
CA GLN A 80 -5.47 -14.07 3.06
C GLN A 80 -4.35 -14.14 4.10
N ILE A 81 -3.45 -13.15 4.12
CA ILE A 81 -2.38 -13.07 5.11
C ILE A 81 -2.97 -13.03 6.52
N LYS A 82 -3.99 -12.19 6.75
CA LYS A 82 -4.68 -12.11 8.04
C LYS A 82 -5.25 -13.47 8.46
N MET A 83 -5.93 -14.18 7.55
CA MET A 83 -6.51 -15.50 7.82
C MET A 83 -5.44 -16.54 8.15
N ILE A 84 -4.31 -16.55 7.42
CA ILE A 84 -3.17 -17.44 7.71
C ILE A 84 -2.64 -17.19 9.12
N LEU A 85 -2.42 -15.92 9.48
CA LEU A 85 -1.91 -15.56 10.80
C LEU A 85 -2.90 -15.87 11.93
N GLU A 86 -4.20 -15.65 11.71
CA GLU A 86 -5.26 -15.97 12.68
C GLU A 86 -5.38 -17.48 12.91
N ARG A 87 -5.41 -18.29 11.84
CA ARG A 87 -5.50 -19.76 11.92
C ARG A 87 -4.33 -20.37 12.69
N ASN A 88 -3.15 -19.77 12.59
CA ASN A 88 -1.94 -20.23 13.28
C ASN A 88 -1.71 -19.53 14.63
N GLN A 89 -2.64 -18.69 15.10
CA GLN A 89 -2.51 -17.93 16.36
C GLN A 89 -1.24 -17.04 16.42
N LYS A 90 -0.74 -16.59 15.27
CA LYS A 90 0.45 -15.73 15.14
C LYS A 90 0.10 -14.25 14.91
N ILE A 91 -1.19 -13.91 14.83
CA ILE A 91 -1.59 -12.52 14.60
C ILE A 91 -1.17 -11.64 15.78
N ARG A 92 -0.49 -10.53 15.46
CA ARG A 92 -0.03 -9.55 16.46
C ARG A 92 -0.18 -8.13 15.95
N LYS A 93 -0.08 -7.16 16.86
CA LYS A 93 -0.10 -5.73 16.49
C LYS A 93 0.99 -5.45 15.45
N TYR A 94 0.66 -4.59 14.49
CA TYR A 94 1.56 -4.15 13.41
C TYR A 94 2.00 -5.23 12.40
N TRP A 95 1.36 -6.41 12.36
CA TRP A 95 1.69 -7.46 11.39
C TRP A 95 1.71 -6.95 9.94
N LYS A 96 0.77 -6.06 9.57
CA LYS A 96 0.73 -5.42 8.25
C LYS A 96 1.97 -4.60 7.94
N VAL A 97 2.43 -3.82 8.91
CA VAL A 97 3.59 -2.93 8.77
C VAL A 97 4.86 -3.75 8.61
N ASP A 98 5.01 -4.83 9.38
CA ASP A 98 6.17 -5.71 9.31
C ASP A 98 6.27 -6.42 7.96
N ILE A 99 5.16 -6.95 7.45
CA ILE A 99 5.11 -7.56 6.12
C ILE A 99 5.36 -6.52 5.03
N ALA A 100 4.69 -5.37 5.09
CA ALA A 100 4.86 -4.30 4.11
C ALA A 100 6.32 -3.85 4.01
N ARG A 101 7.00 -3.67 5.16
CA ARG A 101 8.43 -3.33 5.22
C ARG A 101 9.29 -4.44 4.61
N TYR A 102 9.08 -5.68 5.02
CA TYR A 102 9.86 -6.81 4.51
C TYR A 102 9.76 -6.94 2.99
N VAL A 103 8.54 -6.81 2.46
CA VAL A 103 8.26 -6.86 1.02
C VAL A 103 8.89 -5.65 0.32
N ALA A 104 8.68 -4.43 0.82
CA ALA A 104 9.18 -3.21 0.18
C ALA A 104 10.72 -3.18 0.06
N GLU A 105 11.44 -3.73 1.03
CA GLU A 105 12.91 -3.84 0.99
C GLU A 105 13.44 -4.82 -0.06
N ARG A 106 12.60 -5.71 -0.57
CA ARG A 106 12.97 -6.82 -1.48
C ARG A 106 12.28 -6.77 -2.83
N MET A 107 11.25 -5.93 -2.95
CA MET A 107 10.52 -5.71 -4.18
C MET A 107 11.43 -5.00 -5.19
N SER A 108 11.43 -5.50 -6.41
CA SER A 108 12.14 -4.89 -7.53
C SER A 108 11.43 -3.61 -7.99
N SER A 109 12.15 -2.73 -8.68
CA SER A 109 11.58 -1.44 -9.10
C SER A 109 10.48 -1.57 -10.15
N ASP A 110 10.49 -2.64 -10.95
CA ASP A 110 9.48 -2.99 -11.93
C ASP A 110 8.19 -3.53 -11.30
N GLU A 111 8.27 -4.12 -10.12
CA GLU A 111 7.11 -4.57 -9.33
C GLU A 111 6.39 -3.41 -8.60
N ILE A 112 7.03 -2.23 -8.50
CA ILE A 112 6.40 -1.05 -7.89
C ILE A 112 5.20 -0.61 -8.74
N PRO A 113 4.01 -0.42 -8.13
CA PRO A 113 2.82 0.05 -8.85
C PRO A 113 3.06 1.37 -9.58
N GLU A 114 2.49 1.52 -10.77
CA GLU A 114 2.68 2.71 -11.62
C GLU A 114 2.26 4.00 -10.90
N GLU A 115 1.19 3.95 -10.12
CA GLU A 115 0.67 5.07 -9.34
C GLU A 115 1.69 5.55 -8.29
N ILE A 116 2.33 4.61 -7.62
CA ILE A 116 3.39 4.89 -6.64
C ILE A 116 4.62 5.41 -7.36
N ARG A 117 5.00 4.83 -8.51
CA ARG A 117 6.14 5.30 -9.29
C ARG A 117 5.97 6.76 -9.72
N LYS A 118 4.81 7.10 -10.29
CA LYS A 118 4.46 8.47 -10.68
C LYS A 118 4.43 9.43 -9.50
N LEU A 119 3.93 8.99 -8.34
CA LEU A 119 3.95 9.77 -7.11
C LEU A 119 5.39 10.06 -6.66
N MET A 120 6.25 9.04 -6.65
CA MET A 120 7.66 9.18 -6.26
C MET A 120 8.44 10.07 -7.24
N GLU A 121 8.21 9.95 -8.55
CA GLU A 121 8.77 10.84 -9.57
C GLU A 121 8.35 12.28 -9.32
N TYR A 122 7.07 12.53 -9.07
CA TYR A 122 6.56 13.85 -8.70
C TYR A 122 7.31 14.42 -7.48
N LEU A 123 7.40 13.66 -6.38
CA LEU A 123 8.09 14.11 -5.16
C LEU A 123 9.58 14.42 -5.39
N LYS A 124 10.26 13.65 -6.25
CA LYS A 124 11.66 13.93 -6.63
C LYS A 124 11.81 15.25 -7.38
N THR A 125 10.89 15.56 -8.31
CA THR A 125 10.93 16.84 -9.04
C THR A 125 10.74 18.05 -8.13
N GLN A 126 9.84 17.94 -7.14
CA GLN A 126 9.60 19.04 -6.19
C GLN A 126 10.75 19.24 -5.20
N SER A 127 11.47 18.18 -4.83
CA SER A 127 12.61 18.27 -3.90
C SER A 127 13.86 18.95 -4.51
N GLN A 128 13.85 19.21 -5.81
CA GLN A 128 14.94 19.87 -6.55
C GLN A 128 14.66 21.37 -6.83
N THR A 129 13.52 21.88 -6.37
CA THR A 129 13.08 23.28 -6.55
C THR A 129 13.00 23.97 -5.20
#